data_AF-A0A1G5IPQ2-F1
#
_entry.id   AF-A0A1G5IPQ2-F1
#
_cell.length_a   1.000
_cell.length_b   1.000
_cell.length_c   1.000
_cell.angle_alpha   90.00
_cell.angle_beta   90.00
_cell.angle_gamma   90.00
#
_symmetry.space_group_name_H-M   'P 1'
#
loop_
_entity.id
_entity.type
_entity.pdbx_description
1 polymer ?
#
loop_
_entity_poly.entity_id
_entity_poly.type
_entity_poly.pdbx_seq_one_letter_code
_entity_poly.pdbx_strand_id
1 'polypeptide(L)' 'MTSYECKTCGKVTMEKGHLCDPTEVGQIYACEHCGKQVANEKHVCKPQVLEFKFFCSDCGRSAVSEKDVCNPAPIDE' A
#
# COMPACT_ATOMS: atom_id res chain seq x y z
N MET A 1 -4.73 -4.28 15.21
CA MET A 1 -3.92 -3.49 16.17
C MET A 1 -4.57 -2.14 16.29
N THR A 2 -5.09 -1.81 17.47
CA THR A 2 -5.73 -0.51 17.72
C THR A 2 -4.65 0.56 17.90
N SER A 3 -4.88 1.72 17.31
CA SER A 3 -3.97 2.86 17.36
C SER A 3 -4.55 4.01 18.16
N TYR A 4 -3.63 4.84 18.66
CA TYR A 4 -3.93 6.01 19.46
C TYR A 4 -3.27 7.23 18.84
N GLU A 5 -3.99 8.34 18.79
CA GLU A 5 -3.50 9.63 18.35
C GLU A 5 -3.49 10.59 19.54
N CYS A 6 -2.43 11.37 19.69
CA CYS A 6 -2.41 12.45 20.67
C CYS A 6 -3.17 13.66 20.15
N LYS A 7 -4.23 14.07 20.83
CA LYS A 7 -5.04 15.25 20.43
C LYS A 7 -4.23 16.55 20.36
N THR A 8 -3.18 16.66 21.16
CA THR A 8 -2.41 17.90 21.28
C THR A 8 -1.34 18.04 20.19
N CYS A 9 -0.76 16.93 19.73
CA CYS A 9 0.37 16.97 18.78
C CYS A 9 0.16 16.15 17.49
N GLY A 10 -0.96 15.43 17.36
CA GLY A 10 -1.29 14.63 16.17
C GLY A 10 -0.42 13.38 15.97
N LYS A 11 0.40 13.01 16.96
CA LYS A 11 1.28 11.83 16.84
C LYS A 11 0.47 10.56 17.02
N VAL A 12 0.64 9.60 16.11
CA VAL A 12 -0.02 8.30 16.13
C VAL A 12 0.95 7.22 16.62
N THR A 13 0.50 6.39 17.57
CA THR A 13 1.26 5.25 18.10
C THR A 13 0.35 4.03 18.30
N MET A 14 0.93 2.84 18.36
CA MET A 14 0.21 1.62 18.78
C MET A 14 0.12 1.50 20.31
N GLU A 15 0.91 2.30 21.03
CA GLU A 15 1.05 2.23 22.47
C GLU A 15 0.50 3.50 23.12
N LYS A 16 -0.62 3.35 23.83
CA LYS A 16 -1.31 4.43 24.55
C LYS A 16 -0.40 5.13 25.57
N GLY A 17 0.50 4.38 26.21
CA GLY A 17 1.34 4.86 27.31
C GLY A 17 2.40 5.91 26.92
N HIS A 18 2.66 6.10 25.62
CA HIS A 18 3.64 7.07 25.13
C HIS A 18 3.04 8.40 24.70
N LEU A 19 1.73 8.60 24.88
CA LEU A 19 1.02 9.81 24.47
C LEU A 19 0.49 10.57 25.69
N CYS A 20 0.59 11.90 25.66
CA CYS A 20 0.12 12.76 26.75
C CYS A 20 -1.41 12.85 26.82
N ASP A 21 -2.09 12.88 25.67
CA ASP A 21 -3.56 12.88 25.57
C ASP A 21 -4.05 11.91 24.46
N PRO A 22 -3.97 10.59 24.69
CA PRO A 22 -4.31 9.58 23.70
C PRO A 22 -5.82 9.48 23.48
N THR A 23 -6.23 9.57 22.23
CA THR A 23 -7.57 9.22 21.75
C THR A 23 -7.48 8.02 20.83
N GLU A 24 -8.41 7.09 21.00
CA GLU A 24 -8.51 5.92 20.14
C GLU A 24 -8.98 6.33 18.74
N VAL A 25 -8.15 6.04 17.74
CA VAL A 25 -8.46 6.27 16.32
C VAL A 25 -8.82 4.98 15.59
N GLY A 26 -8.79 3.84 16.31
CA GLY A 26 -9.17 2.53 15.79
C GLY A 26 -8.04 1.82 15.07
N GLN A 27 -8.38 0.93 14.14
CA GLN A 27 -7.41 0.17 13.36
C GLN A 27 -6.90 1.00 12.18
N ILE A 28 -5.58 1.19 12.13
CA ILE A 28 -4.87 1.75 10.98
C ILE A 28 -4.11 0.65 10.27
N TYR A 29 -4.02 0.81 8.96
CA TYR A 29 -3.34 -0.09 8.07
C TYR A 29 -2.08 0.60 7.55
N ALA A 30 -0.94 -0.06 7.71
CA ALA A 30 0.33 0.41 7.20
C ALA A 30 0.65 -0.28 5.86
N CYS A 31 1.07 0.49 4.87
CA CYS A 31 1.55 -0.04 3.61
C CYS A 31 2.96 -0.56 3.79
N GLU A 32 3.19 -1.87 3.61
CA GLU A 32 4.51 -2.49 3.85
C GLU A 32 5.60 -1.96 2.91
N HIS A 33 5.23 -1.43 1.75
CA HIS A 33 6.19 -0.93 0.76
C HIS A 33 6.68 0.50 1.02
N CYS A 34 5.85 1.38 1.60
CA CYS A 34 6.21 2.78 1.79
C CYS A 34 6.03 3.28 3.23
N GLY A 35 5.51 2.45 4.13
CA GLY A 35 5.28 2.77 5.54
C GLY A 35 4.10 3.72 5.81
N LYS A 36 3.34 4.14 4.78
CA LYS A 36 2.22 5.06 4.96
C LYS A 36 1.08 4.40 5.74
N GLN A 37 0.57 5.09 6.75
CA GLN A 37 -0.53 4.65 7.59
C GLN A 37 -1.84 5.31 7.15
N VAL A 38 -2.91 4.53 7.07
CA VAL A 38 -4.25 5.00 6.70
C VAL A 38 -5.32 4.33 7.56
N ALA A 39 -6.43 5.04 7.82
CA ALA A 39 -7.55 4.53 8.61
C ALA A 39 -8.43 3.50 7.88
N ASN A 40 -8.35 3.43 6.55
CA ASN A 40 -9.15 2.52 5.74
C ASN A 40 -8.25 1.59 4.94
N GLU A 41 -8.47 0.28 5.05
CA GLU A 41 -7.75 -0.74 4.28
C GLU A 41 -7.81 -0.50 2.77
N LYS A 42 -8.95 -0.03 2.27
CA LYS A 42 -9.18 0.25 0.84
C LYS A 42 -8.31 1.41 0.31
N HIS A 43 -7.81 2.25 1.22
CA HIS A 43 -6.94 3.38 0.89
C HIS A 43 -5.45 3.09 1.12
N VAL A 44 -5.12 1.88 1.59
CA VAL A 44 -3.71 1.44 1.67
C VAL A 44 -3.20 1.37 0.24
N CYS A 45 -1.99 1.87 0.02
CA CYS A 45 -1.36 1.63 -1.27
C CYS A 45 -1.31 0.12 -1.50
N LYS A 46 -1.88 -0.32 -2.61
CA LYS A 46 -1.62 -1.68 -3.05
C LYS A 46 -0.12 -1.81 -3.29
N PRO A 47 0.46 -3.00 -3.02
CA PRO A 47 1.76 -3.33 -3.57
C PRO A 47 1.82 -2.86 -5.01
N GLN A 48 2.85 -2.06 -5.34
CA GLN A 48 3.23 -1.95 -6.74
C GLN A 48 3.74 -3.34 -7.11
N VAL A 49 2.85 -4.20 -7.61
CA VAL A 49 3.23 -5.44 -8.26
C VAL A 49 3.96 -4.98 -9.52
N LEU A 50 5.28 -4.82 -9.42
CA LEU A 50 6.16 -4.54 -10.56
C LEU A 50 6.66 -5.85 -11.19
N GLU A 51 5.98 -6.96 -10.97
CA GLU A 51 6.19 -8.15 -11.77
C GLU A 51 5.49 -7.95 -13.11
N PHE A 52 6.30 -7.59 -14.10
CA PHE A 52 5.90 -7.65 -15.48
C PHE A 52 5.65 -9.11 -15.84
N LYS A 53 4.39 -9.46 -16.08
CA LYS A 53 3.95 -10.81 -16.44
C LYS A 53 3.76 -10.97 -17.95
N PHE A 54 3.63 -9.85 -18.64
CA PHE A 54 3.33 -9.84 -20.07
C PHE A 54 4.25 -8.87 -20.79
N PHE A 55 4.62 -9.20 -22.02
CA PHE A 55 5.27 -8.30 -22.96
C PHE A 55 4.51 -8.26 -24.27
N CYS A 56 4.64 -7.17 -25.01
CA CYS A 56 4.09 -7.06 -26.35
C CYS A 56 5.05 -7.75 -27.33
N SER A 57 4.59 -8.80 -28.03
CA SER A 57 5.41 -9.50 -29.02
C SER A 57 5.79 -8.64 -30.23
N ASP A 58 5.00 -7.61 -30.54
CA ASP A 58 5.24 -6.73 -31.68
C ASP A 58 6.15 -5.53 -31.36
N CYS A 59 6.04 -4.95 -30.16
CA CYS A 59 6.77 -3.72 -29.80
C CYS A 59 7.68 -3.84 -28.57
N GLY A 60 7.71 -4.99 -27.90
CA GLY A 60 8.57 -5.27 -26.75
C GLY A 60 8.18 -4.60 -25.44
N ARG A 61 7.06 -3.87 -25.39
CA ARG A 61 6.60 -3.20 -24.15
C ARG A 61 6.13 -4.22 -23.12
N SER A 62 6.63 -4.14 -21.90
CA SER A 62 6.19 -5.00 -20.78
C SER A 62 5.09 -4.34 -19.93
N ALA A 63 4.20 -5.17 -19.38
CA ALA A 63 3.19 -4.76 -18.41
C ALA A 63 2.86 -5.85 -17.37
N VAL A 64 2.21 -5.44 -16.30
CA VAL A 64 1.74 -6.30 -15.20
C VAL A 64 0.43 -7.02 -15.55
N SER A 65 -0.28 -6.52 -16.57
CA SER A 65 -1.56 -7.05 -17.02
C SER A 65 -1.61 -7.11 -18.54
N GLU A 66 -2.29 -8.14 -19.06
CA GLU A 66 -2.52 -8.37 -20.49
C GLU A 66 -3.18 -7.17 -21.19
N LYS A 67 -4.15 -6.53 -20.52
CA LYS A 67 -4.89 -5.37 -21.05
C LYS A 67 -4.06 -4.11 -21.26
N ASP A 68 -2.85 -4.06 -20.71
CA ASP A 68 -1.96 -2.91 -20.77
C ASP A 68 -0.94 -3.03 -21.94
N VAL A 69 -1.01 -4.10 -22.73
CA VAL A 69 -0.20 -4.34 -23.93
C VAL A 69 -1.08 -4.63 -25.15
N CYS A 70 -0.60 -4.28 -26.35
CA CYS A 70 -1.37 -4.43 -27.59
C CYS A 70 -1.45 -5.88 -28.08
N ASN A 71 -0.35 -6.64 -27.96
CA ASN A 71 -0.25 -8.04 -28.35
C ASN A 71 0.45 -8.84 -27.26
N PRO A 72 -0.29 -9.26 -26.21
CA PRO A 72 0.27 -9.87 -25.02
C PRO A 72 0.89 -11.24 -25.27
N ALA A 73 2.13 -11.40 -24.84
CA ALA A 73 2.82 -12.67 -24.66
C ALA A 73 3.25 -12.80 -23.19
N PRO A 74 3.13 -13.98 -22.56
CA PRO A 74 3.60 -14.20 -21.19
C PRO A 74 5.13 -14.08 -21.13
N ILE A 75 5.63 -13.47 -20.06
CA ILE A 75 7.05 -13.52 -19.71
C ILE A 75 7.22 -14.78 -18.86
N ASP A 76 7.62 -15.89 -19.49
CA ASP A 76 7.97 -17.12 -18.78
C ASP A 76 9.25 -16.88 -17.95
N GLU A 77 9.24 -17.30 -16.68
CA GLU A 77 10.39 -17.23 -15.75
C GLU A 77 11.47 -18.29 -16.07
#